data_AF-A0A0S8IJH3-F1
#
_entry.id   AF-A0A0S8IJH3-F1
#
_cell.length_a   1.000
_cell.length_b   1.000
_cell.length_c   1.000
_cell.angle_alpha   90.00
_cell.angle_beta   90.00
_cell.angle_gamma   90.00
#
_symmetry.space_group_name_H-M   'P 1'
#
loop_
_entity.id
_entity.type
_entity.pdbx_description
1 polymer ?
#
loop_
_entity_poly.entity_id
_entity_poly.type
_entity_poly.pdbx_seq_one_letter_code
_entity_poly.pdbx_strand_id
1 'polypeptide(L)'
;KTRIVMYPNLFDNSKVKKLPINFDWRFAFRSSKPKGSIDMRFVKDKLKNIDVLKWETIVRSTSKEIPNLNQNINIWLKDAHNLTHEWFFKMIEGELERKFE
;
A
#
# COMPACT_ATOMS: atom_id res chain seq x y z
N LYS A 1 -7.24 -10.84 5.47
CA LYS A 1 -6.70 -10.16 6.68
C LYS A 1 -5.23 -10.51 6.83
N THR A 2 -4.34 -9.50 6.94
CA THR A 2 -2.88 -9.69 7.06
C THR A 2 -2.45 -9.55 8.51
N ARG A 3 -1.65 -10.50 9.03
CA ARG A 3 -1.11 -10.47 10.39
C ARG A 3 0.41 -10.47 10.36
N ILE A 4 1.03 -9.46 10.96
CA ILE A 4 2.49 -9.39 11.14
C ILE A 4 2.79 -9.55 12.62
N VAL A 5 3.64 -10.52 12.94
CA VAL A 5 4.00 -10.88 14.32
C VAL A 5 5.52 -10.86 14.43
N MET A 6 6.03 -10.06 15.36
CA MET A 6 7.45 -10.08 15.74
C MET A 6 7.70 -11.26 16.67
N TYR A 7 8.88 -11.86 16.58
CA TYR A 7 9.29 -12.93 17.49
C TYR A 7 9.28 -12.42 18.95
N PRO A 8 8.45 -12.98 19.86
CA PRO A 8 8.23 -12.39 21.18
C PRO A 8 9.50 -12.26 22.03
N ASN A 9 10.42 -13.21 21.93
CA ASN A 9 11.61 -13.25 22.76
C ASN A 9 12.61 -12.10 22.47
N LEU A 10 12.39 -11.32 21.41
CA LEU A 10 13.13 -10.07 21.19
C LEU A 10 12.95 -9.06 22.33
N PHE A 11 11.85 -9.17 23.09
CA PHE A 11 11.49 -8.21 24.13
C PHE A 11 11.76 -8.73 25.55
N ASP A 12 11.90 -10.04 25.72
CA ASP A 12 12.11 -10.68 27.01
C ASP A 12 13.48 -10.32 27.58
N ASN A 13 13.53 -9.90 28.85
CA ASN A 13 14.75 -9.44 29.53
C ASN A 13 15.55 -8.36 28.76
N SER A 14 14.89 -7.64 27.86
CA SER A 14 15.50 -6.58 27.05
C SER A 14 15.18 -5.19 27.60
N LYS A 15 15.96 -4.19 27.17
CA LYS A 15 15.64 -2.76 27.41
C LYS A 15 14.69 -2.18 26.34
N VAL A 16 14.11 -3.03 25.49
CA VAL A 16 13.28 -2.63 24.34
C VAL A 16 11.81 -2.94 24.63
N LYS A 17 10.94 -1.96 24.40
CA LYS A 17 9.48 -2.14 24.56
C LYS A 17 8.88 -2.82 23.32
N LYS A 18 7.85 -3.64 23.54
CA LYS A 18 7.13 -4.38 22.48
C LYS A 18 6.40 -3.48 21.47
N LEU A 19 5.97 -2.29 21.89
CA LEU A 19 5.28 -1.34 21.01
C LEU A 19 6.29 -0.59 20.15
N PRO A 20 6.25 -0.71 18.80
CA PRO A 20 7.18 -0.01 17.93
C PRO A 20 6.93 1.51 17.98
N ILE A 21 8.02 2.29 18.05
CA ILE A 21 7.94 3.76 17.94
C ILE A 21 7.51 4.17 16.52
N ASN A 22 7.97 3.42 15.51
CA ASN A 22 7.67 3.62 14.10
C ASN A 22 7.59 2.27 13.37
N PHE A 23 6.87 2.21 12.25
CA PHE A 23 6.82 1.05 11.35
C PHE A 23 6.58 1.50 9.90
N ASP A 24 7.10 0.72 8.95
CA ASP A 24 6.92 0.93 7.51
C ASP A 24 6.87 -0.44 6.83
N TRP A 25 5.69 -0.88 6.42
CA TRP A 25 5.48 -2.13 5.69
C TRP A 25 5.22 -1.83 4.23
N ARG A 26 6.04 -2.40 3.35
CA ARG A 26 5.96 -2.19 1.90
C ARG A 26 5.88 -3.53 1.20
N PHE A 27 4.93 -3.61 0.27
CA PHE A 27 4.76 -4.75 -0.62
C PHE A 27 4.73 -4.23 -2.05
N ALA A 28 5.36 -4.95 -2.96
CA ALA A 28 5.34 -4.65 -4.38
C ALA A 28 5.01 -5.92 -5.14
N PHE A 29 4.03 -5.85 -6.02
CA PHE A 29 3.58 -6.98 -6.83
C PHE A 29 3.62 -6.59 -8.30
N ARG A 30 4.07 -7.51 -9.16
CA ARG A 30 4.06 -7.30 -10.61
C ARG A 30 2.61 -7.19 -11.10
N SER A 31 2.34 -6.19 -11.91
CA SER A 31 1.09 -6.04 -12.64
C SER A 31 1.33 -6.28 -14.13
N SER A 32 0.50 -7.13 -14.73
CA SER A 32 0.48 -7.33 -16.18
C SER A 32 -0.32 -6.24 -16.90
N LYS A 33 -1.23 -5.56 -16.18
CA LYS A 33 -2.09 -4.50 -16.71
C LYS A 33 -2.48 -3.48 -15.62
N PRO A 34 -2.00 -2.23 -15.70
CA PRO A 34 -0.95 -1.77 -16.62
C PRO A 34 0.37 -2.49 -16.31
N LYS A 35 1.24 -2.68 -17.31
CA LYS A 35 2.55 -3.32 -17.11
C LYS A 35 3.37 -2.55 -16.08
N GLY A 36 3.85 -3.23 -15.04
CA GLY A 36 4.69 -2.62 -14.02
C GLY A 36 4.49 -3.26 -12.65
N SER A 37 4.30 -2.43 -11.62
CA SER A 37 3.99 -2.87 -10.27
C SER A 37 2.83 -2.12 -9.64
N ILE A 38 2.17 -2.78 -8.70
CA ILE A 38 1.35 -2.16 -7.68
C ILE A 38 2.09 -2.27 -6.34
N ASP A 39 2.34 -1.11 -5.75
CA ASP A 39 3.01 -0.95 -4.48
C ASP A 39 1.97 -0.62 -3.40
N MET A 40 1.99 -1.34 -2.30
CA MET A 40 1.14 -1.12 -1.14
C MET A 40 2.00 -0.83 0.08
N ARG A 41 1.67 0.24 0.81
CA ARG A 41 2.43 0.66 1.99
C ARG A 41 1.54 1.01 3.17
N PHE A 42 1.89 0.49 4.34
CA PHE A 42 1.32 0.87 5.64
C PHE A 42 2.42 1.46 6.50
N VAL A 43 2.27 2.71 6.91
CA VAL A 43 3.31 3.44 7.62
C VAL A 43 2.70 4.29 8.73
N LYS A 44 3.38 4.37 9.87
CA LYS A 44 3.09 5.40 10.86
C LYS A 44 3.61 6.74 10.34
N ASP A 45 2.74 7.71 10.22
CA ASP A 45 3.08 9.06 9.75
C ASP A 45 2.54 10.11 10.74
N LYS A 46 2.84 11.39 10.50
CA LYS A 46 2.29 12.51 11.27
C LYS A 46 1.54 13.47 10.36
N LEU A 47 0.25 13.65 10.62
CA LEU A 47 -0.55 14.68 9.96
C LEU A 47 -0.84 15.79 10.97
N LYS A 48 -0.33 17.00 10.73
CA LYS A 48 -0.49 18.15 11.64
C LYS A 48 -0.10 17.81 13.10
N ASN A 49 1.04 17.13 13.28
CA ASN A 49 1.55 16.61 14.56
C ASN A 49 0.71 15.50 15.25
N ILE A 50 -0.32 14.99 14.59
CA ILE A 50 -1.11 13.86 15.09
C ILE A 50 -0.60 12.58 14.42
N ASP A 51 -0.32 11.56 15.23
CA ASP A 51 0.07 10.24 14.72
C ASP A 51 -1.09 9.65 13.90
N VAL A 52 -0.79 9.26 12.66
CA VAL A 52 -1.76 8.63 11.74
C VAL A 52 -1.20 7.33 11.18
N LEU A 53 -2.10 6.38 10.90
CA LEU A 53 -1.79 5.27 10.02
C LEU A 53 -2.04 5.74 8.59
N LYS A 54 -0.98 5.82 7.78
CA LYS A 54 -1.10 6.11 6.35
C LYS A 54 -1.07 4.81 5.57
N TRP A 55 -2.08 4.61 4.73
CA TRP A 55 -2.16 3.54 3.75
C TRP A 55 -2.03 4.15 2.36
N GLU A 56 -1.02 3.70 1.60
CA GLU A 56 -0.75 4.14 0.23
C GLU A 56 -0.88 2.94 -0.72
N THR A 57 -1.52 3.14 -1.86
CA THR A 57 -1.55 2.20 -2.99
C THR A 57 -1.11 2.95 -4.24
N ILE A 58 -0.02 2.51 -4.88
CA ILE A 58 0.60 3.22 -5.99
C ILE A 58 0.85 2.25 -7.13
N VAL A 59 0.31 2.55 -8.31
CA VAL A 59 0.63 1.83 -9.55
C VAL A 59 1.76 2.55 -10.27
N ARG A 60 2.79 1.81 -10.68
CA ARG A 60 3.98 2.34 -11.36
C ARG A 60 4.33 1.49 -12.56
N SER A 61 4.80 2.14 -13.61
CA SER A 61 5.50 1.49 -14.72
C SER A 61 6.94 1.98 -14.75
N THR A 62 7.90 1.08 -14.98
CA THR A 62 9.32 1.45 -15.00
C THR A 62 9.97 1.13 -16.35
N SER A 63 10.87 1.99 -16.80
CA SER A 63 11.69 1.76 -18.00
C SER A 63 10.89 1.31 -19.23
N LYS A 64 11.07 0.05 -19.66
CA LYS A 64 10.45 -0.55 -20.85
C LYS A 64 8.94 -0.75 -20.74
N GLU A 65 8.38 -0.57 -19.55
CA GLU A 65 6.95 -0.74 -19.28
C GLU A 65 6.19 0.59 -19.34
N ILE A 66 6.90 1.72 -19.46
CA ILE A 66 6.30 3.04 -19.59
C ILE A 66 5.52 3.08 -20.91
N PRO A 67 4.22 3.42 -20.89
CA PRO A 67 3.43 3.55 -22.11
C PRO A 67 4.01 4.67 -22.97
N ASN A 68 3.88 4.54 -24.29
CA ASN A 68 4.15 5.67 -25.18
C ASN A 68 3.21 6.83 -24.80
N LEU A 69 3.78 7.91 -24.26
CA LEU A 69 3.07 9.04 -23.66
C LEU A 69 2.08 9.68 -24.62
N ASN A 70 2.39 9.71 -25.92
CA ASN A 70 1.58 10.41 -26.91
C ASN A 70 0.32 9.64 -27.34
N GLN A 71 0.29 8.33 -27.12
CA GLN A 71 -0.80 7.47 -27.62
C GLN A 71 -1.56 6.75 -26.51
N ASN A 72 -0.88 6.37 -25.42
CA ASN A 72 -1.40 5.38 -24.49
C ASN A 72 -1.47 5.85 -23.03
N ILE A 73 -1.12 7.11 -22.73
CA ILE A 73 -1.15 7.61 -21.34
C ILE A 73 -2.56 7.59 -20.74
N ASN A 74 -3.58 7.95 -21.52
CA ASN A 74 -4.97 7.92 -21.06
C ASN A 74 -5.45 6.50 -20.73
N ILE A 75 -5.05 5.51 -21.54
CA ILE A 75 -5.35 4.10 -21.30
C ILE A 75 -4.65 3.63 -20.03
N TRP A 76 -3.37 3.99 -19.88
CA TRP A 76 -2.60 3.65 -18.69
C TRP A 76 -3.20 4.27 -17.42
N LEU A 77 -3.58 5.54 -17.45
CA LEU A 77 -4.21 6.23 -16.32
C LEU A 77 -5.52 5.55 -15.91
N LYS A 78 -6.35 5.16 -16.89
CA LYS A 78 -7.59 4.43 -16.64
C LYS A 78 -7.33 3.06 -16.02
N ASP A 79 -6.41 2.28 -16.60
CA ASP A 79 -6.07 0.95 -16.10
C ASP A 79 -5.44 1.02 -14.70
N ALA A 80 -4.56 1.99 -14.45
CA ALA A 80 -3.96 2.24 -13.15
C ALA A 80 -5.02 2.62 -12.11
N HIS A 81 -5.93 3.54 -12.44
CA HIS A 81 -7.04 3.92 -11.58
C HIS A 81 -7.91 2.72 -11.22
N ASN A 82 -8.35 1.96 -12.23
CA ASN A 82 -9.18 0.77 -12.03
C ASN A 82 -8.49 -0.24 -11.09
N LEU A 83 -7.20 -0.52 -11.31
CA LEU A 83 -6.44 -1.44 -10.46
C LEU A 83 -6.35 -0.93 -9.01
N THR A 84 -6.04 0.36 -8.80
CA THR A 84 -6.01 0.93 -7.44
C THR A 84 -7.37 0.91 -6.75
N HIS A 85 -8.45 1.18 -7.50
CA HIS A 85 -9.82 1.18 -7.01
C HIS A 85 -10.25 -0.24 -6.59
N GLU A 86 -10.03 -1.23 -7.46
CA GLU A 86 -10.34 -2.63 -7.19
C GLU A 86 -9.59 -3.13 -5.94
N TRP A 87 -8.30 -2.83 -5.82
CA TRP A 87 -7.51 -3.22 -4.64
C TRP A 87 -7.97 -2.54 -3.36
N PHE A 88 -8.32 -1.25 -3.44
CA PHE A 88 -8.84 -0.53 -2.28
C PHE A 88 -10.11 -1.20 -1.75
N PHE A 89 -11.12 -1.40 -2.61
CA PHE A 89 -12.38 -2.02 -2.20
C PHE A 89 -12.22 -3.45 -1.69
N LYS A 90 -11.42 -4.29 -2.36
CA LYS A 90 -11.10 -5.65 -1.86
C LYS A 90 -10.43 -5.66 -0.48
N MET A 91 -9.65 -4.63 -0.15
CA MET A 91 -8.96 -4.53 1.13
C MET A 91 -9.84 -4.01 2.26
N ILE A 92 -10.86 -3.21 1.94
CA ILE A 92 -11.81 -2.66 2.92
C ILE A 92 -13.11 -3.47 3.05
N GLU A 93 -13.28 -4.51 2.22
CA GLU A 93 -14.48 -5.36 2.18
C GLU A 93 -14.99 -5.70 3.60
N GLY A 94 -16.28 -5.47 3.83
CA GLY A 94 -16.92 -5.66 5.13
C GLY A 94 -17.10 -4.36 5.92
N GLU A 95 -16.48 -4.24 7.10
CA GLU A 95 -16.83 -3.14 8.02
C GLU A 95 -16.39 -1.76 7.55
N LEU A 96 -15.24 -1.67 6.86
CA LEU A 96 -14.72 -0.40 6.35
C LEU A 96 -15.46 0.02 5.09
N GLU A 97 -15.81 -0.93 4.22
CA GLU A 97 -16.58 -0.71 2.99
C GLU A 97 -17.90 0.04 3.24
N ARG A 98 -18.66 -0.36 4.27
CA ARG A 98 -19.93 0.29 4.66
C ARG A 98 -19.83 1.79 4.99
N LYS A 99 -18.62 2.35 5.11
CA LYS A 99 -18.39 3.79 5.34
C LYS A 99 -18.20 4.59 4.04
N PHE A 100 -18.09 3.90 2.90
CA PHE A 100 -17.86 4.47 1.57
C PHE A 100 -19.03 4.23 0.61
N GLU A 101 -20.07 3.53 1.06
CA GLU A 101 -21.42 3.49 0.47
C GLU A 101 -22.29 4.60 1.08
#